data_AF-D6GSP3-F1
#
_entry.id   AF-D6GSP3-F1
#
_cell.length_a   1.000
_cell.length_b   1.000
_cell.length_c   1.000
_cell.angle_alpha   90.00
_cell.angle_beta   90.00
_cell.angle_gamma   90.00
#
_symmetry.space_group_name_H-M   'P 1'
#
loop_
_entity.id
_entity.type
_entity.pdbx_description
1 polymer ?
#
loop_
_entity_poly.entity_id
_entity_poly.type
_entity_poly.pdbx_seq_one_letter_code
_entity_poly.pdbx_strand_id
1 'polypeptide(L)'
;MNQLYTDIIQIRQNVFAEITRIAYSDEDLIEALENAPMKILPGEVSERRQSIFKERAIVGERLRLTLGLPVRKASEFRRLSEGIKAIDETERVYEAPLVNVIPFACNACPTKALEVTSTCRQCMAHPCIQVCPVGAITMGETQTHIDKEKCIKCGKCKEACPYNAIIQYDRPCAEACGVNAIGSDEYGRALIDHDKCVSCGQCMAHCPFGAIADKAQIYQLVKSIRNKKQKHIAIVAPAFVSQFGDKITPAQVFEGIKMLGFDDVVEVGLGADIATINEAKEFLHVVPNELPYLATSCCPAWVSMVNKMFPEVVPQVSDALSPMKFTVQHIRKTDPDVKIIFVGPCVAKKLEALGEEMKSYVDFVITFEELMGMFVGKGIDLAAIETDNVINDSSAIGRGFAQAGGVAGAVQAYIKEIEPERELMLEAADGLHDCVKLARLAKAGKKNGYLIEGMGCPGGCIAGAGTLAPYNKAQKALNNFMKAAEYQSPTQNPLLDK
;
A
#
# COMPACT_ATOMS: atom_id res chain seq x y z
N MET A 1 2.39 10.14 1.67
CA MET A 1 3.19 9.98 2.90
C MET A 1 3.31 11.26 3.72
N ASN A 2 3.52 11.13 5.04
CA ASN A 2 3.81 12.25 5.94
C ASN A 2 5.17 12.90 5.57
N GLN A 3 5.22 14.23 5.45
CA GLN A 3 6.45 15.02 5.29
C GLN A 3 7.47 14.83 6.43
N LEU A 4 7.12 14.06 7.47
CA LEU A 4 7.96 13.74 8.63
C LEU A 4 9.06 12.70 8.33
N TYR A 5 9.03 12.02 7.17
CA TYR A 5 9.94 10.90 6.84
C TYR A 5 10.80 11.14 5.59
N THR A 6 11.17 12.40 5.32
CA THR A 6 11.87 12.82 4.09
C THR A 6 13.11 11.98 3.77
N ASP A 7 13.96 11.68 4.75
CA ASP A 7 15.17 10.87 4.53
C ASP A 7 14.88 9.44 4.06
N ILE A 8 13.82 8.81 4.59
CA ILE A 8 13.44 7.44 4.25
C ILE A 8 12.87 7.40 2.84
N ILE A 9 12.10 8.43 2.47
CA ILE A 9 11.54 8.58 1.13
C ILE A 9 12.67 8.80 0.13
N GLN A 10 13.61 9.69 0.44
CA GLN A 10 14.76 9.98 -0.43
C GLN A 10 15.62 8.73 -0.69
N ILE A 11 15.94 7.95 0.35
CA ILE A 11 16.75 6.75 0.15
C ILE A 11 16.01 5.67 -0.65
N ARG A 12 14.69 5.53 -0.47
CA ARG A 12 13.85 4.64 -1.30
C ARG A 12 13.87 5.07 -2.76
N GLN A 13 13.61 6.35 -3.01
CA GLN A 13 13.63 6.92 -4.35
C GLN A 13 14.99 6.73 -5.03
N ASN A 14 16.09 6.96 -4.30
CA ASN A 14 17.45 6.76 -4.83
C ASN A 14 17.71 5.29 -5.20
N VAL A 15 17.24 4.33 -4.39
CA VAL A 15 17.32 2.90 -4.70
C VAL A 15 16.53 2.56 -5.97
N PHE A 16 15.28 3.01 -6.08
CA PHE A 16 14.45 2.77 -7.25
C PHE A 16 15.02 3.42 -8.52
N ALA A 17 15.54 4.64 -8.40
CA ALA A 17 16.19 5.36 -9.48
C ALA A 17 17.47 4.66 -9.93
N GLU A 18 18.29 4.16 -9.01
CA GLU A 18 19.52 3.44 -9.36
C GLU A 18 19.21 2.12 -10.08
N ILE A 19 18.26 1.32 -9.60
CA ILE A 19 17.83 0.11 -10.33
C ILE A 19 17.28 0.46 -11.72
N THR A 20 16.56 1.57 -11.83
CA THR A 20 16.07 2.05 -13.13
C THR A 20 17.22 2.42 -14.07
N ARG A 21 18.24 3.14 -13.59
CA ARG A 21 19.44 3.47 -14.38
C ARG A 21 20.14 2.22 -14.86
N ILE A 22 20.37 1.27 -13.95
CA ILE A 22 20.98 -0.02 -14.27
C ILE A 22 20.17 -0.73 -15.35
N ALA A 23 18.85 -0.80 -15.22
CA ALA A 23 17.98 -1.49 -16.17
C ALA A 23 17.93 -0.82 -17.56
N TYR A 24 18.08 0.51 -17.65
CA TYR A 24 18.18 1.23 -18.92
C TYR A 24 19.60 1.26 -19.51
N SER A 25 20.61 0.96 -18.71
CA SER A 25 22.00 0.88 -19.14
C SER A 25 22.32 -0.45 -19.83
N ASP A 26 23.46 -0.51 -20.51
CA ASP A 26 24.05 -1.76 -21.01
C ASP A 26 25.15 -2.28 -20.05
N GLU A 27 25.21 -1.77 -18.81
CA GLU A 27 26.17 -2.24 -17.80
C GLU A 27 25.87 -3.68 -17.37
N ASP A 28 26.91 -4.43 -17.01
CA ASP A 28 26.74 -5.75 -16.41
C ASP A 28 26.01 -5.61 -15.06
N LEU A 29 24.88 -6.31 -14.91
CA LEU A 29 24.01 -6.18 -13.74
C LEU A 29 24.73 -6.57 -12.44
N ILE A 30 25.66 -7.54 -12.47
CA ILE A 30 26.38 -7.96 -11.27
C ILE A 30 27.30 -6.84 -10.81
N GLU A 31 28.13 -6.31 -11.71
CA GLU A 31 29.05 -5.21 -11.42
C GLU A 31 28.29 -3.95 -10.98
N ALA A 32 27.25 -3.57 -11.71
CA ALA A 32 26.45 -2.40 -11.41
C ALA A 32 25.78 -2.51 -10.03
N LEU A 33 25.23 -3.69 -9.69
CA LEU A 33 24.59 -3.92 -8.41
C LEU A 33 25.59 -3.86 -7.24
N GLU A 34 26.75 -4.52 -7.34
CA GLU A 34 27.76 -4.52 -6.27
C GLU A 34 28.29 -3.10 -6.00
N ASN A 35 28.34 -2.23 -7.02
CA ASN A 35 28.77 -0.83 -6.90
C ASN A 35 27.65 0.13 -6.45
N ALA A 36 26.38 -0.21 -6.65
CA ALA A 36 25.24 0.66 -6.39
C ALA A 36 25.18 1.25 -4.96
N PRO A 37 25.48 0.50 -3.87
CA PRO A 37 25.49 1.07 -2.52
C PRO A 37 26.48 2.24 -2.36
N MET A 38 27.62 2.19 -3.04
CA MET A 38 28.63 3.26 -3.04
C MET A 38 28.16 4.48 -3.85
N LYS A 39 27.48 4.25 -4.97
CA LYS A 39 26.90 5.31 -5.81
C LYS A 39 25.77 6.05 -5.07
N ILE A 40 24.90 5.31 -4.36
CA ILE A 40 23.76 5.89 -3.62
C ILE A 40 24.23 6.62 -2.36
N LEU A 41 25.23 6.09 -1.66
CA LEU A 41 25.80 6.67 -0.44
C LEU A 41 27.31 6.87 -0.62
N PRO A 42 27.73 7.94 -1.30
CA PRO A 42 29.14 8.27 -1.49
C PRO A 42 29.79 8.80 -0.19
N GLY A 43 31.12 8.86 -0.16
CA GLY A 43 31.88 9.39 0.99
C GLY A 43 32.13 8.37 2.09
N GLU A 44 32.57 8.85 3.26
CA GLU A 44 33.02 8.00 4.37
C GLU A 44 32.21 8.20 5.67
N VAL A 45 31.38 9.24 5.74
CA VAL A 45 30.64 9.62 6.95
C VAL A 45 29.18 9.23 6.80
N SER A 46 28.59 8.64 7.84
CA SER A 46 27.15 8.37 7.90
C SER A 46 26.37 9.60 8.33
N GLU A 47 25.25 9.84 7.65
CA GLU A 47 24.33 10.94 7.97
C GLU A 47 23.15 10.50 8.85
N ARG A 48 22.72 9.23 8.72
CA ARG A 48 21.41 8.77 9.22
C ARG A 48 21.51 7.69 10.29
N ARG A 49 22.63 6.96 10.34
CA ARG A 49 22.87 5.86 11.29
C ARG A 49 24.27 5.92 11.88
N GLN A 50 24.55 4.96 12.75
CA GLN A 50 25.81 4.83 13.48
C GLN A 50 27.05 4.68 12.58
N SER A 51 26.91 4.15 11.37
CA SER A 51 28.05 3.87 10.48
C SER A 51 27.64 3.75 9.01
N ILE A 52 28.49 4.26 8.12
CA ILE A 52 28.29 4.21 6.67
C ILE A 52 28.23 2.76 6.16
N PHE A 53 28.96 1.84 6.79
CA PHE A 53 28.92 0.41 6.45
C PHE A 53 27.53 -0.19 6.69
N LYS A 54 26.90 0.17 7.82
CA LYS A 54 25.54 -0.27 8.15
C LYS A 54 24.53 0.32 7.17
N GLU A 55 24.67 1.59 6.81
CA GLU A 55 23.77 2.22 5.82
C GLU A 55 23.88 1.56 4.44
N ARG A 56 25.10 1.34 3.94
CA ARG A 56 25.35 0.65 2.66
C ARG A 56 24.83 -0.78 2.66
N ALA A 57 24.98 -1.50 3.76
CA ALA A 57 24.41 -2.84 3.90
C ALA A 57 22.87 -2.82 3.77
N ILE A 58 22.22 -1.83 4.38
CA ILE A 58 20.75 -1.68 4.31
C ILE A 58 20.31 -1.30 2.90
N VAL A 59 21.06 -0.40 2.24
CA VAL A 59 20.84 -0.06 0.82
C VAL A 59 20.98 -1.29 -0.06
N GLY A 60 21.98 -2.14 0.19
CA GLY A 60 22.14 -3.43 -0.47
C GLY A 60 20.88 -4.30 -0.39
N GLU A 61 20.33 -4.53 0.81
CA GLU A 61 19.10 -5.33 0.94
C GLU A 61 17.90 -4.69 0.24
N ARG A 62 17.83 -3.37 0.19
CA ARG A 62 16.78 -2.65 -0.54
C ARG A 62 16.93 -2.81 -2.05
N LEU A 63 18.15 -2.76 -2.58
CA LEU A 63 18.43 -3.05 -3.99
C LEU A 63 18.00 -4.48 -4.34
N ARG A 64 18.33 -5.46 -3.48
CA ARG A 64 17.89 -6.86 -3.65
C ARG A 64 16.38 -6.98 -3.69
N LEU A 65 15.67 -6.41 -2.71
CA LEU A 65 14.21 -6.41 -2.70
C LEU A 65 13.64 -5.73 -3.95
N THR A 66 14.26 -4.65 -4.41
CA THR A 66 13.83 -3.92 -5.61
C THR A 66 14.02 -4.74 -6.91
N LEU A 67 14.95 -5.70 -6.91
CA LEU A 67 15.14 -6.67 -8.00
C LEU A 67 14.21 -7.89 -7.88
N GLY A 68 13.42 -8.01 -6.81
CA GLY A 68 12.58 -9.18 -6.52
C GLY A 68 13.27 -10.26 -5.67
N LEU A 69 14.54 -10.06 -5.30
CA LEU A 69 15.33 -11.03 -4.54
C LEU A 69 15.01 -10.97 -3.04
N PRO A 70 15.20 -12.08 -2.29
CA PRO A 70 14.99 -12.11 -0.85
C PRO A 70 16.12 -11.37 -0.10
N VAL A 71 15.77 -10.86 1.08
CA VAL A 71 16.72 -10.30 2.05
C VAL A 71 17.69 -11.41 2.48
N ARG A 72 18.98 -11.07 2.58
CA ARG A 72 20.00 -12.00 3.05
C ARG A 72 19.96 -12.13 4.58
N LYS A 73 20.28 -13.31 5.09
CA LYS A 73 20.49 -13.52 6.52
C LYS A 73 21.80 -12.87 6.94
N ALA A 74 21.77 -12.04 7.96
CA ALA A 74 22.97 -11.37 8.47
C ALA A 74 24.02 -12.33 9.06
N SER A 75 23.63 -13.56 9.38
CA SER A 75 24.50 -14.62 9.89
C SER A 75 25.28 -15.36 8.79
N GLU A 76 24.99 -15.11 7.52
CA GLU A 76 25.56 -15.84 6.38
C GLU A 76 26.23 -14.86 5.42
N PHE A 77 27.46 -15.16 4.99
CA PHE A 77 28.09 -14.40 3.92
C PHE A 77 27.46 -14.78 2.58
N ARG A 78 26.82 -13.81 1.93
CA ARG A 78 26.24 -13.96 0.59
C ARG A 78 26.51 -12.70 -0.21
N ARG A 79 26.79 -12.83 -1.51
CA ARG A 79 27.03 -11.66 -2.38
C ARG A 79 25.73 -10.90 -2.63
N LEU A 80 25.83 -9.61 -2.95
CA LEU A 80 24.64 -8.82 -3.26
C LEU A 80 23.98 -9.33 -4.56
N SER A 81 24.82 -9.77 -5.49
CA SER A 81 24.51 -10.38 -6.78
C SER A 81 23.99 -11.82 -6.75
N GLU A 82 23.96 -12.46 -5.58
CA GLU A 82 23.55 -13.85 -5.50
C GLU A 82 22.05 -14.03 -5.81
N GLY A 83 21.75 -14.92 -6.75
CA GLY A 83 20.39 -15.16 -7.25
C GLY A 83 19.98 -14.29 -8.46
N ILE A 84 20.86 -13.38 -8.93
CA ILE A 84 20.54 -12.48 -10.06
C ILE A 84 20.03 -13.21 -11.30
N LYS A 85 20.63 -14.35 -11.66
CA LYS A 85 20.24 -15.08 -12.88
C LYS A 85 18.77 -15.49 -12.90
N ALA A 86 18.18 -15.73 -11.74
CA ALA A 86 16.76 -16.10 -11.63
C ALA A 86 15.82 -14.91 -11.84
N ILE A 87 16.32 -13.68 -11.72
CA ILE A 87 15.54 -12.44 -11.85
C ILE A 87 15.88 -11.65 -13.11
N ASP A 88 16.92 -12.04 -13.84
CA ASP A 88 17.37 -11.40 -15.08
C ASP A 88 16.49 -11.82 -16.28
N GLU A 89 15.19 -11.61 -16.15
CA GLU A 89 14.16 -12.06 -17.10
C GLU A 89 13.32 -10.87 -17.61
N THR A 90 12.64 -11.05 -18.74
CA THR A 90 11.71 -10.05 -19.31
C THR A 90 10.27 -10.23 -18.83
N GLU A 91 10.03 -11.26 -18.02
CA GLU A 91 8.75 -11.60 -17.46
C GLU A 91 8.76 -11.40 -15.95
N ARG A 92 7.55 -11.41 -15.38
CA ARG A 92 7.38 -11.24 -13.95
C ARG A 92 7.94 -12.43 -13.17
N VAL A 93 8.90 -12.17 -12.28
CA VAL A 93 9.43 -13.14 -11.32
C VAL A 93 9.01 -12.76 -9.90
N TYR A 94 8.37 -13.69 -9.19
CA TYR A 94 7.97 -13.48 -7.80
C TYR A 94 8.39 -14.67 -6.94
N GLU A 95 9.10 -14.35 -5.86
CA GLU A 95 9.40 -15.27 -4.77
C GLU A 95 8.77 -14.72 -3.49
N ALA A 96 7.95 -15.52 -2.81
CA ALA A 96 7.36 -15.11 -1.54
C ALA A 96 8.42 -14.97 -0.43
N PRO A 97 8.21 -14.09 0.57
CA PRO A 97 7.09 -13.18 0.73
C PRO A 97 7.31 -11.82 0.05
N LEU A 98 6.22 -11.08 -0.23
CA LEU A 98 6.26 -9.75 -0.85
C LEU A 98 6.83 -8.67 0.08
N VAL A 99 6.29 -8.54 1.30
CA VAL A 99 6.70 -7.53 2.28
C VAL A 99 7.71 -8.15 3.25
N ASN A 100 8.86 -7.52 3.42
CA ASN A 100 10.00 -8.07 4.14
C ASN A 100 10.53 -7.09 5.19
N VAL A 101 11.05 -7.63 6.29
CA VAL A 101 11.83 -6.87 7.28
C VAL A 101 13.31 -7.05 6.96
N ILE A 102 14.06 -5.96 6.90
CA ILE A 102 15.53 -5.95 6.89
C ILE A 102 15.98 -5.97 8.37
N PRO A 103 16.43 -7.11 8.93
CA PRO A 103 16.54 -7.25 10.37
C PRO A 103 17.50 -6.23 11.01
N PHE A 104 18.65 -5.98 10.39
CA PHE A 104 19.64 -5.04 10.90
C PHE A 104 19.32 -3.55 10.62
N ALA A 105 18.25 -3.26 9.87
CA ALA A 105 17.68 -1.92 9.77
C ALA A 105 16.67 -1.62 10.90
N CYS A 106 16.09 -2.67 11.49
CA CYS A 106 15.08 -2.58 12.54
C CYS A 106 15.69 -2.12 13.87
N ASN A 107 15.01 -1.18 14.54
CA ASN A 107 15.43 -0.64 15.84
C ASN A 107 14.89 -1.42 17.05
N ALA A 108 14.30 -2.60 16.83
CA ALA A 108 13.72 -3.45 17.87
C ALA A 108 12.78 -2.70 18.85
N CYS A 109 11.94 -1.80 18.31
CA CYS A 109 10.98 -1.03 19.12
C CYS A 109 10.08 -1.97 19.93
N PRO A 110 9.84 -1.69 21.22
CA PRO A 110 9.09 -2.57 22.09
C PRO A 110 7.59 -2.57 21.72
N THR A 111 6.91 -3.68 21.99
CA THR A 111 5.48 -3.84 21.71
C THR A 111 4.63 -3.55 22.94
N LYS A 112 3.58 -2.74 22.79
CA LYS A 112 2.62 -2.37 23.87
C LYS A 112 3.33 -2.03 25.18
N ALA A 113 4.44 -1.29 25.11
CA ALA A 113 5.28 -0.98 26.24
C ALA A 113 4.59 -0.02 27.20
N LEU A 114 4.86 -0.19 28.49
CA LEU A 114 4.52 0.77 29.53
C LEU A 114 5.80 1.26 30.18
N GLU A 115 5.95 2.57 30.27
CA GLU A 115 7.17 3.19 30.80
C GLU A 115 6.82 4.37 31.70
N VAL A 116 7.53 4.45 32.82
CA VAL A 116 7.37 5.55 33.78
C VAL A 116 8.35 6.66 33.41
N THR A 117 7.81 7.84 33.16
CA THR A 117 8.56 9.05 32.82
C THR A 117 8.95 9.83 34.07
N SER A 118 9.87 10.77 33.90
CA SER A 118 10.32 11.70 34.94
C SER A 118 9.24 12.64 35.49
N THR A 119 8.03 12.62 34.91
CA THR A 119 6.87 13.38 35.40
C THR A 119 6.23 12.73 36.64
N CYS A 120 6.63 11.50 36.99
CA CYS A 120 6.13 10.80 38.17
C CYS A 120 6.31 11.64 39.45
N ARG A 121 5.29 11.63 40.32
CA ARG A 121 5.27 12.41 41.58
C ARG A 121 5.26 11.56 42.84
N GLN A 122 5.45 10.24 42.71
CA GLN A 122 5.44 9.30 43.83
C GLN A 122 4.25 9.53 44.79
N CYS A 123 3.05 9.68 44.22
CA CYS A 123 1.84 10.04 44.97
C CYS A 123 1.64 9.10 46.15
N MET A 124 1.37 9.61 47.36
CA MET A 124 1.16 8.79 48.57
C MET A 124 0.06 7.73 48.42
N ALA A 125 -0.96 8.00 47.59
CA ALA A 125 -2.04 7.05 47.32
C ALA A 125 -1.62 5.87 46.42
N HIS A 126 -0.46 5.96 45.76
CA HIS A 126 0.09 4.94 44.85
C HIS A 126 -0.94 4.31 43.89
N PRO A 127 -1.79 5.10 43.18
CA PRO A 127 -2.92 4.55 42.43
C PRO A 127 -2.47 3.55 41.36
N CYS A 128 -1.34 3.83 40.67
CA CYS A 128 -0.76 2.92 39.68
C CYS A 128 -0.37 1.54 40.25
N ILE A 129 0.11 1.48 41.50
CA ILE A 129 0.46 0.22 42.18
C ILE A 129 -0.82 -0.52 42.56
N GLN A 130 -1.79 0.18 43.15
CA GLN A 130 -3.05 -0.41 43.63
C GLN A 130 -3.89 -1.03 42.51
N VAL A 131 -3.92 -0.41 41.33
CA VAL A 131 -4.69 -0.94 40.19
C VAL A 131 -3.97 -2.07 39.43
N CYS A 132 -2.70 -2.34 39.72
CA CYS A 132 -1.92 -3.32 38.98
C CYS A 132 -2.32 -4.76 39.38
N PRO A 133 -2.97 -5.53 38.50
CA PRO A 133 -3.54 -6.83 38.86
C PRO A 133 -2.48 -7.92 39.11
N VAL A 134 -1.25 -7.70 38.64
CA VAL A 134 -0.14 -8.66 38.68
C VAL A 134 1.02 -8.17 39.55
N GLY A 135 0.84 -7.08 40.30
CA GLY A 135 1.87 -6.54 41.18
C GLY A 135 3.19 -6.17 40.49
N ALA A 136 3.15 -5.79 39.21
CA ALA A 136 4.34 -5.46 38.42
C ALA A 136 4.93 -4.08 38.73
N ILE A 137 4.28 -3.23 39.54
CA ILE A 137 4.73 -1.86 39.80
C ILE A 137 5.23 -1.74 41.24
N THR A 138 6.45 -1.23 41.38
CA THR A 138 7.09 -1.00 42.68
C THR A 138 7.48 0.46 42.86
N MET A 139 7.65 0.89 44.11
CA MET A 139 8.21 2.21 44.40
C MET A 139 9.73 2.16 44.24
N GLY A 140 10.29 2.99 43.38
CA GLY A 140 11.73 3.25 43.30
C GLY A 140 12.11 4.52 44.05
N GLU A 141 13.39 4.88 44.01
CA GLU A 141 13.92 6.05 44.73
C GLU A 141 13.36 7.38 44.21
N THR A 142 13.34 7.57 42.88
CA THR A 142 12.92 8.82 42.23
C THR A 142 11.58 8.72 41.52
N GLN A 143 11.18 7.51 41.13
CA GLN A 143 9.92 7.24 40.43
C GLN A 143 9.50 5.80 40.68
N THR A 144 8.23 5.49 40.40
CA THR A 144 7.75 4.10 40.35
C THR A 144 8.42 3.34 39.19
N HIS A 145 8.67 2.05 39.37
CA HIS A 145 9.27 1.17 38.36
C HIS A 145 8.27 0.08 37.95
N ILE A 146 8.23 -0.25 36.66
CA ILE A 146 7.40 -1.33 36.11
C ILE A 146 8.31 -2.49 35.74
N ASP A 147 8.14 -3.62 36.42
CA ASP A 147 8.76 -4.90 36.07
C ASP A 147 8.14 -5.42 34.76
N LYS A 148 8.94 -5.40 33.70
CA LYS A 148 8.51 -5.79 32.35
C LYS A 148 8.21 -7.28 32.22
N GLU A 149 8.81 -8.12 33.06
CA GLU A 149 8.58 -9.58 33.03
C GLU A 149 7.24 -9.95 33.65
N LYS A 150 6.80 -9.22 34.69
CA LYS A 150 5.49 -9.40 35.32
C LYS A 150 4.36 -8.67 34.60
N CYS A 151 4.67 -7.57 33.91
CA CYS A 151 3.66 -6.70 33.33
C CYS A 151 2.90 -7.39 32.18
N ILE A 152 1.58 -7.58 32.36
CA ILE A 152 0.67 -8.07 31.31
C ILE A 152 0.19 -6.99 30.34
N LYS A 153 0.78 -5.78 30.39
CA LYS A 153 0.53 -4.67 29.46
C LYS A 153 -0.95 -4.25 29.36
N CYS A 154 -1.69 -4.32 30.48
CA CYS A 154 -3.14 -4.06 30.51
C CYS A 154 -3.53 -2.57 30.51
N GLY A 155 -2.57 -1.65 30.67
CA GLY A 155 -2.82 -0.20 30.61
C GLY A 155 -3.48 0.43 31.84
N LYS A 156 -4.01 -0.35 32.79
CA LYS A 156 -4.72 0.18 33.99
C LYS A 156 -3.91 1.22 34.78
N CYS A 157 -2.59 1.02 34.88
CA CYS A 157 -1.72 1.95 35.60
C CYS A 157 -1.59 3.31 34.91
N LYS A 158 -1.62 3.35 33.57
CA LYS A 158 -1.65 4.59 32.78
C LYS A 158 -2.95 5.35 33.06
N GLU A 159 -4.09 4.66 32.96
CA GLU A 159 -5.42 5.25 33.19
C GLU A 159 -5.56 5.81 34.61
N ALA A 160 -4.99 5.12 35.60
CA ALA A 160 -5.04 5.55 37.00
C ALA A 160 -4.03 6.66 37.36
N CYS A 161 -3.11 7.03 36.47
CA CYS A 161 -2.07 8.01 36.77
C CYS A 161 -2.57 9.44 36.56
N PRO A 162 -2.81 10.25 37.62
CA PRO A 162 -3.36 11.60 37.47
C PRO A 162 -2.40 12.59 36.80
N TYR A 163 -1.10 12.25 36.76
CA TYR A 163 -0.05 13.09 36.19
C TYR A 163 0.36 12.66 34.78
N ASN A 164 -0.30 11.66 34.18
CA ASN A 164 0.10 11.05 32.90
C ASN A 164 1.59 10.65 32.87
N ALA A 165 2.14 10.25 34.02
CA ALA A 165 3.54 9.91 34.15
C ALA A 165 3.88 8.55 33.55
N ILE A 166 2.89 7.69 33.31
CA ILE A 166 3.06 6.39 32.69
C ILE A 166 2.62 6.50 31.23
N ILE A 167 3.57 6.39 30.32
CA ILE A 167 3.28 6.37 28.89
C ILE A 167 3.07 4.92 28.44
N GLN A 168 2.10 4.76 27.52
CA GLN A 168 1.92 3.52 26.78
C GLN A 168 2.17 3.82 25.32
N TYR A 169 3.09 3.08 24.71
CA TYR A 169 3.40 3.21 23.30
C TYR A 169 3.61 1.82 22.70
N ASP A 170 3.34 1.69 21.41
CA ASP A 170 3.58 0.46 20.66
C ASP A 170 4.63 0.71 19.58
N ARG A 171 5.14 -0.35 18.98
CA ARG A 171 6.00 -0.22 17.81
C ARG A 171 5.15 0.28 16.63
N PRO A 172 5.54 1.36 15.93
CA PRO A 172 4.69 1.98 14.90
C PRO A 172 4.21 1.01 13.81
N CYS A 173 5.05 0.05 13.41
CA CYS A 173 4.69 -0.93 12.40
C CYS A 173 3.66 -1.97 12.87
N ALA A 174 3.61 -2.31 14.17
CA ALA A 174 2.59 -3.20 14.71
C ALA A 174 1.28 -2.46 14.98
N GLU A 175 1.37 -1.23 15.49
CA GLU A 175 0.22 -0.34 15.68
C GLU A 175 -0.52 -0.09 14.37
N ALA A 176 0.20 0.08 13.26
CA ALA A 176 -0.39 0.24 11.94
C ALA A 176 -0.97 -1.07 11.34
N CYS A 177 -0.69 -2.24 11.93
CA CYS A 177 -1.07 -3.53 11.36
C CYS A 177 -2.45 -3.99 11.83
N GLY A 178 -3.50 -3.70 11.05
CA GLY A 178 -4.89 -4.05 11.43
C GLY A 178 -5.23 -5.55 11.49
N VAL A 179 -4.35 -6.42 10.98
CA VAL A 179 -4.48 -7.88 11.08
C VAL A 179 -3.56 -8.48 12.16
N ASN A 180 -2.85 -7.65 12.94
CA ASN A 180 -1.95 -8.06 14.01
C ASN A 180 -0.90 -9.10 13.58
N ALA A 181 -0.32 -8.91 12.39
CA ALA A 181 0.69 -9.80 11.81
C ALA A 181 2.14 -9.45 12.21
N ILE A 182 2.37 -8.38 12.98
CA ILE A 182 3.72 -7.97 13.37
C ILE A 182 4.02 -8.46 14.79
N GLY A 183 4.92 -9.44 14.91
CA GLY A 183 5.50 -9.91 16.16
C GLY A 183 6.91 -9.39 16.38
N SER A 184 7.65 -10.07 17.25
CA SER A 184 9.07 -9.85 17.48
C SER A 184 9.86 -11.15 17.35
N ASP A 185 11.07 -11.10 16.81
CA ASP A 185 12.01 -12.21 16.85
C ASP A 185 12.74 -12.29 18.21
N GLU A 186 13.67 -13.25 18.34
CA GLU A 186 14.46 -13.47 19.56
C GLU A 186 15.31 -12.25 19.99
N TYR A 187 15.57 -11.31 19.08
CA TYR A 187 16.31 -10.06 19.36
C TYR A 187 15.38 -8.84 19.49
N GLY A 188 14.06 -9.03 19.56
CA GLY A 188 13.08 -7.95 19.64
C GLY A 188 12.80 -7.22 18.32
N ARG A 189 13.41 -7.64 17.20
CA ARG A 189 13.24 -7.02 15.88
C ARG A 189 11.88 -7.42 15.29
N ALA A 190 11.38 -6.66 14.33
CA ALA A 190 10.08 -6.96 13.71
C ALA A 190 10.13 -8.32 12.99
N LEU A 191 9.11 -9.15 13.24
CA LEU A 191 8.89 -10.39 12.51
C LEU A 191 7.47 -10.37 11.95
N ILE A 192 7.32 -10.65 10.66
CA ILE A 192 6.01 -10.70 10.01
C ILE A 192 5.51 -12.14 10.02
N ASP A 193 4.33 -12.35 10.60
CA ASP A 193 3.54 -13.57 10.47
C ASP A 193 2.86 -13.55 9.08
N HIS A 194 3.44 -14.30 8.14
CA HIS A 194 2.96 -14.31 6.75
C HIS A 194 1.62 -15.03 6.57
N ASP A 195 1.23 -15.88 7.52
CA ASP A 195 -0.08 -16.53 7.50
C ASP A 195 -1.18 -15.50 7.77
N LYS A 196 -0.94 -14.53 8.66
CA LYS A 196 -1.87 -13.41 8.91
C LYS A 196 -1.70 -12.23 7.96
N CYS A 197 -0.50 -11.98 7.47
CA CYS A 197 -0.21 -10.80 6.66
C CYS A 197 -1.04 -10.78 5.36
N VAL A 198 -1.64 -9.62 5.06
CA VAL A 198 -2.41 -9.37 3.82
C VAL A 198 -1.66 -8.45 2.85
N SER A 199 -0.37 -8.18 3.11
CA SER A 199 0.52 -7.36 2.29
C SER A 199 0.01 -5.95 1.96
N CYS A 200 -0.76 -5.32 2.84
CA CYS A 200 -1.28 -3.96 2.64
C CYS A 200 -0.19 -2.86 2.65
N GLY A 201 1.00 -3.17 3.18
CA GLY A 201 2.14 -2.24 3.24
C GLY A 201 2.06 -1.16 4.34
N GLN A 202 1.03 -1.15 5.20
CA GLN A 202 0.91 -0.12 6.25
C GLN A 202 2.08 -0.12 7.23
N CYS A 203 2.63 -1.29 7.56
CA CYS A 203 3.85 -1.41 8.37
C CYS A 203 5.09 -0.78 7.71
N MET A 204 5.15 -0.80 6.37
CA MET A 204 6.22 -0.17 5.57
C MET A 204 6.12 1.35 5.58
N ALA A 205 4.90 1.89 5.49
CA ALA A 205 4.63 3.33 5.51
C ALA A 205 4.85 3.96 6.90
N HIS A 206 4.64 3.19 7.97
CA HIS A 206 4.72 3.68 9.35
C HIS A 206 6.04 3.38 10.06
N CYS A 207 6.95 2.62 9.46
CA CYS A 207 8.24 2.32 10.09
C CYS A 207 9.17 3.55 10.04
N PRO A 208 9.44 4.24 11.17
CA PRO A 208 10.28 5.45 11.17
C PRO A 208 11.77 5.14 10.95
N PHE A 209 12.14 3.86 10.91
CA PHE A 209 13.50 3.41 10.62
C PHE A 209 13.64 2.90 9.18
N GLY A 210 12.57 2.86 8.39
CA GLY A 210 12.60 2.28 7.05
C GLY A 210 13.14 0.85 7.05
N ALA A 211 12.78 0.04 8.05
CA ALA A 211 13.27 -1.33 8.17
C ALA A 211 12.45 -2.33 7.35
N ILE A 212 11.29 -1.92 6.86
CA ILE A 212 10.35 -2.75 6.11
C ILE A 212 10.31 -2.22 4.67
N ALA A 213 10.35 -3.14 3.71
CA ALA A 213 10.25 -2.86 2.29
C ALA A 213 9.57 -4.03 1.58
N ASP A 214 8.85 -3.75 0.50
CA ASP A 214 8.31 -4.74 -0.40
C ASP A 214 9.27 -5.08 -1.54
N LYS A 215 8.98 -6.17 -2.24
CA LYS A 215 9.70 -6.53 -3.47
C LYS A 215 9.16 -5.73 -4.66
N ALA A 216 10.07 -5.23 -5.49
CA ALA A 216 9.75 -4.54 -6.75
C ALA A 216 10.13 -5.40 -7.96
N GLN A 217 9.67 -4.95 -9.13
CA GLN A 217 9.95 -5.58 -10.42
C GLN A 217 10.35 -4.54 -11.49
N ILE A 218 10.95 -3.43 -11.04
CA ILE A 218 11.36 -2.32 -11.91
C ILE A 218 12.32 -2.82 -13.00
N TYR A 219 13.31 -3.64 -12.62
CA TYR A 219 14.33 -4.12 -13.55
C TYR A 219 13.73 -4.99 -14.66
N GLN A 220 12.88 -5.96 -14.31
CA GLN A 220 12.23 -6.85 -15.28
C GLN A 220 11.27 -6.09 -16.19
N LEU A 221 10.53 -5.14 -15.62
CA LEU A 221 9.65 -4.26 -16.38
C LEU A 221 10.43 -3.46 -17.43
N VAL A 222 11.50 -2.78 -17.03
CA VAL A 222 12.33 -2.01 -17.96
C VAL A 222 12.97 -2.91 -19.02
N LYS A 223 13.45 -4.11 -18.65
CA LYS A 223 13.98 -5.10 -19.59
C LYS A 223 12.91 -5.54 -20.61
N SER A 224 11.67 -5.73 -20.14
CA SER A 224 10.51 -6.04 -20.98
C SER A 224 10.21 -4.92 -21.99
N ILE A 225 10.14 -3.68 -21.53
CA ILE A 225 9.92 -2.47 -22.36
C ILE A 225 11.02 -2.33 -23.42
N ARG A 226 12.29 -2.48 -23.03
CA ARG A 226 13.43 -2.37 -23.95
C ARG A 226 13.46 -3.45 -25.04
N ASN A 227 12.89 -4.62 -24.78
CA ASN A 227 12.84 -5.72 -25.74
C ASN A 227 11.89 -5.44 -26.92
N LYS A 228 10.90 -4.54 -26.75
CA LYS A 228 9.95 -4.10 -27.79
C LYS A 228 9.25 -5.23 -28.57
N LYS A 229 9.09 -6.42 -27.96
CA LYS A 229 8.43 -7.56 -28.60
C LYS A 229 6.91 -7.43 -28.67
N GLN A 230 6.34 -6.73 -27.70
CA GLN A 230 4.91 -6.47 -27.54
C GLN A 230 4.75 -5.03 -27.08
N LYS A 231 3.56 -4.47 -27.28
CA LYS A 231 3.23 -3.15 -26.75
C LYS A 231 3.04 -3.21 -25.24
N HIS A 232 3.48 -2.19 -24.53
CA HIS A 232 3.35 -2.05 -23.08
C HIS A 232 2.38 -0.90 -22.77
N ILE A 233 1.21 -1.24 -22.24
CA ILE A 233 0.19 -0.26 -21.84
C ILE A 233 0.18 -0.13 -20.31
N ALA A 234 0.36 1.09 -19.83
CA ALA A 234 0.23 1.40 -18.42
C ALA A 234 -1.23 1.70 -18.07
N ILE A 235 -1.77 1.03 -17.05
CA ILE A 235 -3.08 1.37 -16.49
C ILE A 235 -2.88 2.05 -15.13
N VAL A 236 -3.30 3.30 -15.02
CA VAL A 236 -2.98 4.15 -13.86
C VAL A 236 -4.18 4.28 -12.94
N ALA A 237 -4.01 3.91 -11.66
CA ALA A 237 -5.05 4.01 -10.65
C ALA A 237 -5.47 5.48 -10.40
N PRO A 238 -6.76 5.80 -10.16
CA PRO A 238 -7.23 7.20 -10.06
C PRO A 238 -6.57 8.04 -8.95
N ALA A 239 -5.91 7.40 -7.99
CA ALA A 239 -5.17 8.03 -6.89
C ALA A 239 -3.86 8.75 -7.32
N PHE A 240 -3.49 8.73 -8.60
CA PHE A 240 -2.22 9.28 -9.11
C PHE A 240 -2.12 10.81 -9.05
N VAL A 241 -3.26 11.50 -8.97
CA VAL A 241 -3.30 12.97 -8.94
C VAL A 241 -2.56 13.51 -7.71
N SER A 242 -1.77 14.58 -7.92
CA SER A 242 -0.89 15.23 -6.92
C SER A 242 0.25 14.39 -6.34
N GLN A 243 0.43 13.13 -6.78
CA GLN A 243 1.50 12.26 -6.25
C GLN A 243 2.89 12.70 -6.71
N PHE A 244 3.00 13.31 -7.89
CA PHE A 244 4.29 13.61 -8.52
C PHE A 244 4.71 15.09 -8.45
N GLY A 245 3.99 15.89 -7.65
CA GLY A 245 4.30 17.31 -7.42
C GLY A 245 3.06 18.21 -7.47
N ASP A 246 3.17 19.41 -6.91
CA ASP A 246 2.04 20.33 -6.68
C ASP A 246 1.47 20.92 -7.96
N LYS A 247 2.33 21.09 -8.97
CA LYS A 247 2.01 21.74 -10.25
C LYS A 247 1.95 20.75 -11.41
N ILE A 248 2.14 19.46 -11.13
CA ILE A 248 2.14 18.43 -12.16
C ILE A 248 0.71 18.07 -12.51
N THR A 249 0.35 18.22 -13.77
CA THR A 249 -0.99 17.89 -14.29
C THR A 249 -1.12 16.39 -14.55
N PRO A 250 -2.36 15.84 -14.58
CA PRO A 250 -2.59 14.45 -14.95
C PRO A 250 -1.97 14.06 -16.30
N ALA A 251 -2.07 14.94 -17.30
CA ALA A 251 -1.51 14.71 -18.63
C ALA A 251 0.01 14.65 -18.64
N GLN A 252 0.69 15.51 -17.87
CA GLN A 252 2.14 15.45 -17.72
C GLN A 252 2.60 14.11 -17.14
N VAL A 253 1.84 13.52 -16.22
CA VAL A 253 2.15 12.17 -15.70
C VAL A 253 2.03 11.12 -16.81
N PHE A 254 0.97 11.15 -17.62
CA PHE A 254 0.77 10.19 -18.71
C PHE A 254 1.86 10.30 -19.78
N GLU A 255 2.19 11.51 -20.20
CA GLU A 255 3.29 11.75 -21.14
C GLU A 255 4.66 11.35 -20.56
N GLY A 256 4.89 11.63 -19.27
CA GLY A 256 6.08 11.14 -18.56
C GLY A 256 6.18 9.62 -18.56
N ILE A 257 5.07 8.91 -18.36
CA ILE A 257 5.03 7.44 -18.46
C ILE A 257 5.41 6.99 -19.87
N LYS A 258 4.87 7.61 -20.93
CA LYS A 258 5.25 7.29 -22.32
C LYS A 258 6.75 7.52 -22.57
N MET A 259 7.33 8.59 -22.00
CA MET A 259 8.78 8.85 -22.09
C MET A 259 9.66 7.77 -21.43
N LEU A 260 9.13 6.96 -20.51
CA LEU A 260 9.85 5.78 -20.01
C LEU A 260 9.96 4.69 -21.08
N GLY A 261 9.04 4.65 -22.04
CA GLY A 261 9.01 3.70 -23.15
C GLY A 261 7.72 2.89 -23.26
N PHE A 262 6.68 3.24 -22.49
CA PHE A 262 5.34 2.66 -22.65
C PHE A 262 4.69 3.17 -23.94
N ASP A 263 3.92 2.32 -24.60
CA ASP A 263 3.25 2.66 -25.86
C ASP A 263 1.98 3.49 -25.62
N ASP A 264 1.25 3.22 -24.53
CA ASP A 264 0.05 3.99 -24.17
C ASP A 264 -0.25 3.96 -22.66
N VAL A 265 -1.14 4.85 -22.23
CA VAL A 265 -1.54 5.01 -20.83
C VAL A 265 -3.05 5.21 -20.73
N VAL A 266 -3.71 4.41 -19.89
CA VAL A 266 -5.16 4.45 -19.69
C VAL A 266 -5.48 4.61 -18.19
N GLU A 267 -6.43 5.46 -17.84
CA GLU A 267 -6.90 5.56 -16.46
C GLU A 267 -7.74 4.34 -16.05
N VAL A 268 -7.43 3.73 -14.90
CA VAL A 268 -8.20 2.62 -14.31
C VAL A 268 -9.60 3.08 -13.85
N GLY A 269 -9.84 4.39 -13.77
CA GLY A 269 -11.19 4.94 -13.53
C GLY A 269 -12.21 4.44 -14.56
N LEU A 270 -11.79 4.14 -15.79
CA LEU A 270 -12.63 3.49 -16.80
C LEU A 270 -13.17 2.14 -16.31
N GLY A 271 -12.30 1.29 -15.78
CA GLY A 271 -12.70 0.03 -15.17
C GLY A 271 -13.50 0.20 -13.89
N ALA A 272 -13.34 1.32 -13.17
CA ALA A 272 -14.15 1.65 -12.00
C ALA A 272 -15.59 2.02 -12.38
N ASP A 273 -15.79 2.70 -13.51
CA ASP A 273 -17.13 2.92 -14.06
C ASP A 273 -17.82 1.59 -14.39
N ILE A 274 -17.10 0.67 -15.04
CA ILE A 274 -17.62 -0.68 -15.35
C ILE A 274 -17.91 -1.45 -14.05
N ALA A 275 -17.02 -1.39 -13.06
CA ALA A 275 -17.21 -2.05 -11.77
C ALA A 275 -18.47 -1.53 -11.05
N THR A 276 -18.69 -0.21 -11.08
CA THR A 276 -19.87 0.43 -10.48
C THR A 276 -21.16 -0.17 -11.04
N ILE A 277 -21.26 -0.30 -12.36
CA ILE A 277 -22.45 -0.85 -13.03
C ILE A 277 -22.66 -2.32 -12.63
N ASN A 278 -21.60 -3.12 -12.60
CA ASN A 278 -21.69 -4.55 -12.29
C ASN A 278 -22.01 -4.80 -10.80
N GLU A 279 -21.31 -4.15 -9.88
CA GLU A 279 -21.56 -4.26 -8.44
C GLU A 279 -22.98 -3.77 -8.08
N ALA A 280 -23.47 -2.71 -8.73
CA ALA A 280 -24.83 -2.23 -8.52
C ALA A 280 -25.90 -3.25 -8.96
N LYS A 281 -25.73 -3.84 -10.16
CA LYS A 281 -26.63 -4.88 -10.67
C LYS A 281 -26.61 -6.13 -9.78
N GLU A 282 -25.43 -6.54 -9.35
CA GLU A 282 -25.26 -7.64 -8.41
C GLU A 282 -25.98 -7.34 -7.09
N PHE A 283 -25.71 -6.20 -6.46
CA PHE A 283 -26.34 -5.79 -5.20
C PHE A 283 -27.88 -5.83 -5.28
N LEU A 284 -28.46 -5.26 -6.34
CA LEU A 284 -29.91 -5.24 -6.54
C LEU A 284 -30.50 -6.65 -6.75
N HIS A 285 -29.73 -7.55 -7.35
CA HIS A 285 -30.17 -8.92 -7.60
C HIS A 285 -30.11 -9.78 -6.34
N VAL A 286 -28.96 -9.77 -5.65
CA VAL A 286 -28.66 -10.73 -4.58
C VAL A 286 -29.06 -10.22 -3.18
N VAL A 287 -29.15 -8.92 -2.93
CA VAL A 287 -29.48 -8.38 -1.59
C VAL A 287 -30.90 -7.79 -1.57
N PRO A 288 -31.77 -8.20 -0.62
CA PRO A 288 -31.54 -9.15 0.48
C PRO A 288 -31.95 -10.60 0.13
N ASN A 289 -32.20 -10.90 -1.14
CA ASN A 289 -32.90 -12.13 -1.55
C ASN A 289 -32.06 -13.40 -1.39
N GLU A 290 -30.80 -13.36 -1.84
CA GLU A 290 -29.88 -14.51 -1.87
C GLU A 290 -28.79 -14.37 -0.82
N LEU A 291 -28.29 -13.15 -0.61
CA LEU A 291 -27.25 -12.83 0.35
C LEU A 291 -27.76 -11.85 1.41
N PRO A 292 -27.33 -12.00 2.67
CA PRO A 292 -27.72 -11.08 3.73
C PRO A 292 -27.17 -9.67 3.47
N TYR A 293 -26.01 -9.53 2.83
CA TYR A 293 -25.36 -8.27 2.48
C TYR A 293 -24.38 -8.51 1.34
N LEU A 294 -23.88 -7.44 0.73
CA LEU A 294 -22.81 -7.49 -0.24
C LEU A 294 -21.60 -6.70 0.26
N ALA A 295 -20.42 -7.29 0.23
CA ALA A 295 -19.16 -6.64 0.54
C ALA A 295 -18.37 -6.37 -0.74
N THR A 296 -17.79 -5.18 -0.88
CA THR A 296 -16.99 -4.81 -2.07
C THR A 296 -15.75 -5.70 -2.23
N SER A 297 -15.31 -5.94 -3.47
CA SER A 297 -14.19 -6.84 -3.79
C SER A 297 -12.91 -6.12 -4.27
N CYS A 298 -12.98 -4.83 -4.58
CA CYS A 298 -11.90 -4.13 -5.31
C CYS A 298 -10.58 -3.94 -4.52
N CYS A 299 -10.62 -3.97 -3.17
CA CYS A 299 -9.45 -3.82 -2.30
C CYS A 299 -8.85 -5.19 -1.94
N PRO A 300 -7.67 -5.56 -2.48
CA PRO A 300 -7.10 -6.90 -2.25
C PRO A 300 -6.72 -7.17 -0.79
N ALA A 301 -6.33 -6.13 -0.05
CA ALA A 301 -6.04 -6.27 1.37
C ALA A 301 -7.29 -6.57 2.20
N TRP A 302 -8.43 -5.99 1.83
CA TRP A 302 -9.73 -6.28 2.45
C TRP A 302 -10.16 -7.71 2.13
N VAL A 303 -10.18 -8.09 0.84
CA VAL A 303 -10.57 -9.45 0.42
C VAL A 303 -9.66 -10.51 1.06
N SER A 304 -8.34 -10.30 1.05
CA SER A 304 -7.41 -11.22 1.72
C SER A 304 -7.62 -11.28 3.23
N MET A 305 -8.03 -10.19 3.88
CA MET A 305 -8.37 -10.20 5.31
C MET A 305 -9.65 -11.00 5.57
N VAL A 306 -10.68 -10.82 4.74
CA VAL A 306 -11.94 -11.59 4.84
C VAL A 306 -11.63 -13.07 4.67
N ASN A 307 -10.92 -13.45 3.62
CA ASN A 307 -10.56 -14.85 3.33
C ASN A 307 -9.82 -15.53 4.48
N LYS A 308 -8.89 -14.83 5.13
CA LYS A 308 -8.05 -15.40 6.20
C LYS A 308 -8.73 -15.41 7.57
N MET A 309 -9.48 -14.36 7.91
CA MET A 309 -10.00 -14.16 9.26
C MET A 309 -11.50 -14.48 9.39
N PHE A 310 -12.24 -14.40 8.29
CA PHE A 310 -13.69 -14.60 8.25
C PHE A 310 -14.12 -15.44 7.03
N PRO A 311 -13.70 -16.72 6.90
CA PRO A 311 -14.04 -17.56 5.75
C PRO A 311 -15.56 -17.66 5.47
N GLU A 312 -16.37 -17.54 6.51
CA GLU A 312 -17.85 -17.55 6.44
C GLU A 312 -18.45 -16.30 5.77
N VAL A 313 -17.67 -15.20 5.68
CA VAL A 313 -18.06 -13.91 5.06
C VAL A 313 -17.66 -13.86 3.57
N VAL A 314 -16.83 -14.80 3.12
CA VAL A 314 -16.32 -14.84 1.74
C VAL A 314 -17.44 -14.94 0.70
N PRO A 315 -18.50 -15.77 0.87
CA PRO A 315 -19.61 -15.83 -0.09
C PRO A 315 -20.41 -14.53 -0.22
N GLN A 316 -20.21 -13.56 0.67
CA GLN A 316 -20.85 -12.25 0.63
C GLN A 316 -19.94 -11.18 0.01
N VAL A 317 -18.71 -11.51 -0.35
CA VAL A 317 -17.84 -10.63 -1.14
C VAL A 317 -18.30 -10.69 -2.59
N SER A 318 -18.51 -9.53 -3.20
CA SER A 318 -18.93 -9.39 -4.59
C SER A 318 -18.04 -10.17 -5.55
N ASP A 319 -18.67 -10.86 -6.50
CA ASP A 319 -18.01 -11.55 -7.60
C ASP A 319 -17.58 -10.58 -8.72
N ALA A 320 -17.96 -9.29 -8.61
CA ALA A 320 -17.56 -8.28 -9.56
C ALA A 320 -16.03 -8.18 -9.63
N LEU A 321 -15.53 -8.09 -10.85
CA LEU A 321 -14.10 -8.00 -11.11
C LEU A 321 -13.55 -6.68 -10.57
N SER A 322 -12.27 -6.65 -10.18
CA SER A 322 -11.67 -5.38 -9.76
C SER A 322 -11.54 -4.40 -10.94
N PRO A 323 -11.57 -3.07 -10.69
CA PRO A 323 -11.39 -2.06 -11.76
C PRO A 323 -10.16 -2.29 -12.64
N MET A 324 -9.09 -2.85 -12.05
CA MET A 324 -7.88 -3.24 -12.76
C MET A 324 -8.20 -4.25 -13.87
N LYS A 325 -8.97 -5.31 -13.57
CA LYS A 325 -9.32 -6.35 -14.54
C LYS A 325 -10.28 -5.85 -15.62
N PHE A 326 -11.29 -5.05 -15.24
CA PHE A 326 -12.21 -4.46 -16.21
C PHE A 326 -11.50 -3.54 -17.21
N THR A 327 -10.53 -2.74 -16.73
CA THR A 327 -9.70 -1.91 -17.62
C THR A 327 -8.91 -2.77 -18.60
N VAL A 328 -8.29 -3.86 -18.14
CA VAL A 328 -7.57 -4.80 -19.03
C VAL A 328 -8.50 -5.40 -20.09
N GLN A 329 -9.67 -5.88 -19.67
CA GLN A 329 -10.64 -6.50 -20.58
C GLN A 329 -11.10 -5.50 -21.64
N HIS A 330 -11.32 -4.24 -21.26
CA HIS A 330 -11.67 -3.19 -22.19
C HIS A 330 -10.56 -2.95 -23.23
N ILE A 331 -9.30 -2.79 -22.79
CA ILE A 331 -8.15 -2.60 -23.69
C ILE A 331 -7.99 -3.78 -24.65
N ARG A 332 -8.13 -5.02 -24.16
CA ARG A 332 -7.93 -6.23 -24.98
C ARG A 332 -9.05 -6.49 -25.99
N LYS A 333 -10.18 -5.77 -25.93
CA LYS A 333 -11.18 -5.80 -27.01
C LYS A 333 -10.63 -5.21 -28.31
N THR A 334 -9.75 -4.20 -28.20
CA THR A 334 -9.16 -3.51 -29.34
C THR A 334 -7.76 -4.01 -29.66
N ASP A 335 -6.93 -4.27 -28.65
CA ASP A 335 -5.57 -4.79 -28.83
C ASP A 335 -5.30 -5.99 -27.89
N PRO A 336 -5.50 -7.23 -28.34
CA PRO A 336 -5.40 -8.42 -27.49
C PRO A 336 -3.95 -8.81 -27.14
N ASP A 337 -2.96 -8.39 -27.93
CA ASP A 337 -1.54 -8.79 -27.79
C ASP A 337 -0.69 -7.69 -27.13
N VAL A 338 -1.17 -7.20 -25.99
CA VAL A 338 -0.51 -6.16 -25.20
C VAL A 338 -0.09 -6.65 -23.83
N LYS A 339 1.08 -6.18 -23.38
CA LYS A 339 1.55 -6.29 -22.01
C LYS A 339 0.90 -5.18 -21.18
N ILE A 340 0.33 -5.56 -20.03
CA ILE A 340 -0.39 -4.63 -19.16
C ILE A 340 0.41 -4.41 -17.87
N ILE A 341 0.56 -3.14 -17.52
CA ILE A 341 1.31 -2.71 -16.34
C ILE A 341 0.40 -1.85 -15.48
N PHE A 342 0.02 -2.35 -14.31
CA PHE A 342 -0.73 -1.56 -13.35
C PHE A 342 0.21 -0.63 -12.59
N VAL A 343 -0.15 0.64 -12.54
CA VAL A 343 0.53 1.68 -11.77
C VAL A 343 -0.44 2.20 -10.71
N GLY A 344 -0.12 2.01 -9.43
CA GLY A 344 -1.06 2.42 -8.37
C GLY A 344 -0.47 2.65 -6.99
N PRO A 345 -1.31 2.88 -5.98
CA PRO A 345 -0.84 3.20 -4.62
C PRO A 345 -0.62 1.97 -3.73
N CYS A 346 -0.85 0.76 -4.24
CA CYS A 346 -1.08 -0.42 -3.42
C CYS A 346 -0.05 -1.52 -3.67
N VAL A 347 0.64 -1.94 -2.60
CA VAL A 347 1.55 -3.09 -2.61
C VAL A 347 0.77 -4.40 -2.76
N ALA A 348 -0.40 -4.54 -2.12
CA ALA A 348 -1.20 -5.76 -2.19
C ALA A 348 -1.72 -6.07 -3.61
N LYS A 349 -1.81 -5.08 -4.52
CA LYS A 349 -2.14 -5.31 -5.94
C LYS A 349 -1.09 -6.17 -6.64
N LYS A 350 0.17 -6.17 -6.18
CA LYS A 350 1.22 -7.09 -6.68
C LYS A 350 0.85 -8.55 -6.43
N LEU A 351 0.24 -8.86 -5.27
CA LEU A 351 -0.26 -10.21 -4.98
C LEU A 351 -1.52 -10.55 -5.75
N GLU A 352 -2.44 -9.60 -5.89
CA GLU A 352 -3.65 -9.79 -6.70
C GLU A 352 -3.27 -10.17 -8.14
N ALA A 353 -2.32 -9.46 -8.75
CA ALA A 353 -1.86 -9.75 -10.11
C ALA A 353 -1.18 -11.13 -10.26
N LEU A 354 -0.72 -11.74 -9.17
CA LEU A 354 -0.15 -13.10 -9.15
C LEU A 354 -1.23 -14.18 -8.99
N GLY A 355 -2.43 -13.83 -8.53
CA GLY A 355 -3.55 -14.76 -8.37
C GLY A 355 -3.99 -15.34 -9.71
N GLU A 356 -4.54 -16.56 -9.69
CA GLU A 356 -4.92 -17.31 -10.90
C GLU A 356 -5.86 -16.51 -11.81
N GLU A 357 -6.77 -15.74 -11.22
CA GLU A 357 -7.74 -14.92 -11.95
C GLU A 357 -7.16 -13.71 -12.68
N MET A 358 -5.94 -13.27 -12.32
CA MET A 358 -5.30 -12.05 -12.83
C MET A 358 -3.94 -12.30 -13.49
N LYS A 359 -3.33 -13.46 -13.26
CA LYS A 359 -1.98 -13.78 -13.75
C LYS A 359 -1.86 -13.67 -15.28
N SER A 360 -2.94 -13.94 -16.01
CA SER A 360 -3.01 -13.80 -17.47
C SER A 360 -3.42 -12.39 -17.95
N TYR A 361 -3.84 -11.50 -17.05
CA TYR A 361 -4.35 -10.17 -17.37
C TYR A 361 -3.35 -9.05 -17.11
N VAL A 362 -2.55 -9.16 -16.05
CA VAL A 362 -1.61 -8.11 -15.64
C VAL A 362 -0.20 -8.68 -15.55
N ASP A 363 0.72 -8.13 -16.33
CA ASP A 363 2.11 -8.58 -16.42
C ASP A 363 2.95 -7.99 -15.29
N PHE A 364 2.84 -6.69 -15.03
CA PHE A 364 3.60 -6.01 -13.98
C PHE A 364 2.72 -5.12 -13.11
N VAL A 365 3.14 -4.94 -11.85
CA VAL A 365 2.51 -4.01 -10.91
C VAL A 365 3.59 -3.16 -10.27
N ILE A 366 3.50 -1.85 -10.44
CA ILE A 366 4.38 -0.88 -9.80
C ILE A 366 3.57 0.15 -9.01
N THR A 367 4.19 0.69 -7.97
CA THR A 367 3.65 1.70 -7.11
C THR A 367 3.99 3.10 -7.61
N PHE A 368 3.33 4.15 -7.09
CA PHE A 368 3.71 5.52 -7.42
C PHE A 368 5.12 5.88 -6.91
N GLU A 369 5.57 5.32 -5.78
CA GLU A 369 6.96 5.45 -5.32
C GLU A 369 7.95 4.86 -6.33
N GLU A 370 7.67 3.66 -6.84
CA GLU A 370 8.49 2.99 -7.85
C GLU A 370 8.49 3.77 -9.17
N LEU A 371 7.33 4.25 -9.63
CA LEU A 371 7.21 5.07 -10.84
C LEU A 371 7.99 6.39 -10.72
N MET A 372 7.92 7.07 -9.56
CA MET A 372 8.72 8.26 -9.31
C MET A 372 10.22 7.95 -9.34
N GLY A 373 10.62 6.81 -8.77
CA GLY A 373 11.98 6.28 -8.91
C GLY A 373 12.37 6.10 -10.37
N MET A 374 11.46 5.58 -11.21
CA MET A 374 11.70 5.42 -12.64
C MET A 374 11.90 6.75 -13.37
N PHE A 375 11.08 7.77 -13.09
CA PHE A 375 11.27 9.11 -13.66
C PHE A 375 12.63 9.70 -13.29
N VAL A 376 13.00 9.65 -12.01
CA VAL A 376 14.30 10.14 -11.54
C VAL A 376 15.46 9.34 -12.13
N GLY A 377 15.32 8.02 -12.26
CA GLY A 377 16.33 7.15 -12.87
C GLY A 377 16.56 7.47 -14.35
N LYS A 378 15.49 7.78 -15.09
CA LYS A 378 15.54 8.16 -16.51
C LYS A 378 15.90 9.65 -16.71
N GLY A 379 15.89 10.47 -15.65
CA GLY A 379 16.10 11.91 -15.75
C GLY A 379 14.92 12.67 -16.38
N ILE A 380 13.69 12.17 -16.21
CA ILE A 380 12.47 12.82 -16.70
C ILE A 380 12.03 13.87 -15.67
N ASP A 381 12.00 15.13 -16.10
CA ASP A 381 11.37 16.22 -15.35
C ASP A 381 9.93 16.43 -15.83
N LEU A 382 8.96 15.98 -15.03
CA LEU A 382 7.54 16.11 -15.36
C LEU A 382 7.09 17.57 -15.47
N ALA A 383 7.73 18.50 -14.74
CA ALA A 383 7.34 19.90 -14.76
C ALA A 383 7.69 20.59 -16.08
N ALA A 384 8.68 20.06 -16.81
CA ALA A 384 9.13 20.56 -18.09
C ALA A 384 8.32 20.01 -19.28
N ILE A 385 7.39 19.08 -19.05
CA ILE A 385 6.56 18.50 -20.11
C ILE A 385 5.45 19.49 -20.47
N GLU A 386 5.43 19.94 -21.72
CA GLU A 386 4.34 20.72 -22.29
C GLU A 386 3.34 19.77 -22.97
N THR A 387 2.06 19.86 -22.59
CA THR A 387 0.99 19.05 -23.18
C THR A 387 -0.36 19.73 -22.98
N ASP A 388 -1.18 19.71 -24.03
CA ASP A 388 -2.58 20.16 -24.02
C ASP A 388 -3.57 18.99 -23.85
N ASN A 389 -3.06 17.77 -23.66
CA ASN A 389 -3.90 16.58 -23.51
C ASN A 389 -4.75 16.70 -22.23
N VAL A 390 -5.99 16.22 -22.32
CA VAL A 390 -6.90 16.13 -21.18
C VAL A 390 -7.19 14.66 -20.92
N ILE A 391 -7.04 14.23 -19.67
CA ILE A 391 -7.35 12.86 -19.27
C ILE A 391 -8.84 12.77 -18.94
N ASN A 392 -9.60 12.08 -19.78
CA ASN A 392 -11.06 11.93 -19.69
C ASN A 392 -11.54 10.48 -19.90
N ASP A 393 -10.72 9.49 -19.56
CA ASP A 393 -11.08 8.07 -19.71
C ASP A 393 -12.25 7.64 -18.78
N SER A 394 -12.51 8.39 -17.71
CA SER A 394 -13.40 7.99 -16.61
C SER A 394 -14.34 9.09 -16.15
N SER A 395 -15.49 8.69 -15.60
CA SER A 395 -16.45 9.59 -14.97
C SER A 395 -15.98 10.09 -13.60
N ALA A 396 -16.64 11.14 -13.08
CA ALA A 396 -16.43 11.64 -11.73
C ALA A 396 -16.61 10.54 -10.67
N ILE A 397 -17.61 9.66 -10.86
CA ILE A 397 -17.89 8.51 -9.99
C ILE A 397 -16.74 7.49 -10.03
N GLY A 398 -16.26 7.12 -11.22
CA GLY A 398 -15.14 6.19 -11.39
C GLY A 398 -13.84 6.71 -10.75
N ARG A 399 -13.56 8.01 -10.89
CA ARG A 399 -12.42 8.67 -10.19
C ARG A 399 -12.54 8.56 -8.67
N GLY A 400 -13.77 8.67 -8.16
CA GLY A 400 -14.11 8.62 -6.73
C GLY A 400 -13.70 7.34 -6.01
N PHE A 401 -13.50 6.21 -6.71
CA PHE A 401 -13.05 4.93 -6.11
C PHE A 401 -11.74 5.04 -5.32
N ALA A 402 -10.93 6.05 -5.61
CA ALA A 402 -9.62 6.20 -4.97
C ALA A 402 -9.69 6.59 -3.48
N GLN A 403 -10.83 7.06 -2.96
CA GLN A 403 -10.99 7.40 -1.54
C GLN A 403 -11.93 6.44 -0.82
N ALA A 404 -11.78 6.35 0.51
CA ALA A 404 -12.69 5.55 1.34
C ALA A 404 -14.14 6.03 1.22
N GLY A 405 -15.07 5.08 1.12
CA GLY A 405 -16.49 5.33 0.85
C GLY A 405 -16.78 5.62 -0.64
N GLY A 406 -15.76 5.69 -1.49
CA GLY A 406 -15.90 6.01 -2.90
C GLY A 406 -16.59 4.92 -3.71
N VAL A 407 -16.41 3.65 -3.33
CA VAL A 407 -16.96 2.50 -4.06
C VAL A 407 -18.43 2.32 -3.71
N ALA A 408 -18.76 2.27 -2.42
CA ALA A 408 -20.14 2.21 -1.97
C ALA A 408 -20.92 3.46 -2.40
N GLY A 409 -20.27 4.64 -2.35
CA GLY A 409 -20.86 5.89 -2.85
C GLY A 409 -21.13 5.86 -4.36
N ALA A 410 -20.23 5.27 -5.14
CA ALA A 410 -20.42 5.09 -6.58
C ALA A 410 -21.60 4.17 -6.92
N VAL A 411 -21.65 3.00 -6.27
CA VAL A 411 -22.76 2.05 -6.42
C VAL A 411 -24.08 2.70 -6.01
N GLN A 412 -24.10 3.43 -4.89
CA GLN A 412 -25.28 4.17 -4.46
C GLN A 412 -25.73 5.21 -5.48
N ALA A 413 -24.80 6.00 -6.02
CA ALA A 413 -25.08 7.05 -6.98
C ALA A 413 -25.68 6.47 -8.27
N TYR A 414 -25.11 5.38 -8.78
CA TYR A 414 -25.64 4.68 -9.95
C TYR A 414 -27.02 4.06 -9.70
N ILE A 415 -27.24 3.40 -8.56
CA ILE A 415 -28.56 2.84 -8.22
C ILE A 415 -29.61 3.95 -8.14
N LYS A 416 -29.30 5.11 -7.54
CA LYS A 416 -30.24 6.24 -7.49
C LYS A 416 -30.57 6.84 -8.86
N GLU A 417 -29.70 6.66 -9.85
CA GLU A 417 -29.97 7.08 -11.23
C GLU A 417 -31.02 6.18 -11.89
N ILE A 418 -30.96 4.86 -11.65
CA ILE A 418 -31.87 3.88 -12.25
C ILE A 418 -33.14 3.62 -11.41
N GLU A 419 -33.05 3.73 -10.09
CA GLU A 419 -34.13 3.52 -9.11
C GLU A 419 -34.09 4.60 -8.01
N PRO A 420 -34.61 5.83 -8.27
CA PRO A 420 -34.49 6.98 -7.37
C PRO A 420 -35.08 6.79 -5.97
N GLU A 421 -36.13 5.98 -5.85
CA GLU A 421 -36.87 5.73 -4.61
C GLU A 421 -36.23 4.60 -3.76
N ARG A 422 -35.17 3.95 -4.26
CA ARG A 422 -34.53 2.83 -3.56
C ARG A 422 -33.73 3.33 -2.36
N GLU A 423 -34.17 2.97 -1.16
CA GLU A 423 -33.37 3.15 0.06
C GLU A 423 -32.22 2.13 0.12
N LEU A 424 -31.03 2.61 0.46
CA LEU A 424 -29.81 1.81 0.52
C LEU A 424 -29.13 2.00 1.86
N MET A 425 -28.85 0.88 2.54
CA MET A 425 -28.03 0.88 3.75
C MET A 425 -26.57 0.65 3.35
N LEU A 426 -25.68 1.54 3.78
CA LEU A 426 -24.28 1.54 3.37
C LEU A 426 -23.41 1.70 4.59
N GLU A 427 -22.30 0.97 4.62
CA GLU A 427 -21.28 1.19 5.63
C GLU A 427 -19.90 0.98 5.04
N ALA A 428 -19.05 1.99 5.16
CA ALA A 428 -17.66 1.92 4.76
C ALA A 428 -16.78 1.83 6.01
N ALA A 429 -15.74 1.00 5.96
CA ALA A 429 -14.64 1.03 6.89
C ALA A 429 -13.31 1.13 6.15
N ASP A 430 -12.43 1.97 6.67
CA ASP A 430 -11.08 2.17 6.18
C ASP A 430 -10.04 1.91 7.27
N GLY A 431 -8.90 1.36 6.85
CA GLY A 431 -7.93 0.80 7.78
C GLY A 431 -8.36 -0.59 8.28
N LEU A 432 -7.43 -1.55 8.20
CA LEU A 432 -7.73 -2.95 8.51
C LEU A 432 -8.28 -3.19 9.93
N HIS A 433 -8.00 -2.32 10.90
CA HIS A 433 -8.59 -2.42 12.24
C HIS A 433 -10.12 -2.27 12.22
N ASP A 434 -10.63 -1.28 11.49
CA ASP A 434 -12.07 -1.02 11.39
C ASP A 434 -12.73 -1.98 10.41
N CYS A 435 -12.03 -2.38 9.34
CA CYS A 435 -12.42 -3.50 8.49
C CYS A 435 -12.68 -4.79 9.30
N VAL A 436 -11.76 -5.18 10.18
CA VAL A 436 -11.93 -6.37 11.04
C VAL A 436 -13.16 -6.23 11.95
N LYS A 437 -13.43 -5.03 12.49
CA LYS A 437 -14.63 -4.77 13.29
C LYS A 437 -15.90 -4.91 12.44
N LEU A 438 -15.91 -4.32 11.24
CA LEU A 438 -17.04 -4.35 10.31
C LEU A 438 -17.36 -5.78 9.86
N ALA A 439 -16.37 -6.55 9.45
CA ALA A 439 -16.52 -7.96 9.09
C ALA A 439 -17.05 -8.80 10.28
N ARG A 440 -16.61 -8.51 11.51
CA ARG A 440 -17.14 -9.17 12.71
C ARG A 440 -18.62 -8.84 12.97
N LEU A 441 -19.03 -7.59 12.75
CA LEU A 441 -20.44 -7.19 12.86
C LEU A 441 -21.30 -7.83 11.77
N ALA A 442 -20.78 -7.90 10.54
CA ALA A 442 -21.44 -8.54 9.41
C ALA A 442 -21.63 -10.05 9.65
N LYS A 443 -20.59 -10.74 10.14
CA LYS A 443 -20.67 -12.14 10.59
C LYS A 443 -21.72 -12.35 11.68
N ALA A 444 -21.90 -11.38 12.58
CA ALA A 444 -22.91 -11.44 13.63
C ALA A 444 -24.35 -11.11 13.15
N GLY A 445 -24.57 -10.96 11.84
CA GLY A 445 -25.88 -10.64 11.26
C GLY A 445 -26.34 -9.20 11.46
N LYS A 446 -25.46 -8.30 11.93
CA LYS A 446 -25.80 -6.90 12.23
C LYS A 446 -25.78 -5.98 11.02
N LYS A 447 -25.46 -6.52 9.83
CA LYS A 447 -25.31 -5.76 8.58
C LYS A 447 -26.22 -6.28 7.47
N ASN A 448 -27.31 -6.98 7.82
CA ASN A 448 -28.24 -7.48 6.81
C ASN A 448 -28.90 -6.31 6.04
N GLY A 449 -28.94 -6.42 4.72
CA GLY A 449 -29.40 -5.40 3.77
C GLY A 449 -28.36 -4.35 3.41
N TYR A 450 -27.13 -4.43 3.94
CA TYR A 450 -26.10 -3.41 3.69
C TYR A 450 -25.28 -3.72 2.44
N LEU A 451 -24.85 -2.66 1.76
CA LEU A 451 -23.63 -2.65 0.96
C LEU A 451 -22.47 -2.23 1.87
N ILE A 452 -21.45 -3.07 1.97
CA ILE A 452 -20.33 -2.89 2.88
C ILE A 452 -19.06 -2.62 2.07
N GLU A 453 -18.43 -1.47 2.27
CA GLU A 453 -17.12 -1.17 1.69
C GLU A 453 -16.00 -1.40 2.69
N GLY A 454 -14.96 -2.13 2.27
CA GLY A 454 -13.75 -2.32 3.05
C GLY A 454 -12.50 -1.83 2.32
N MET A 455 -11.81 -0.86 2.91
CA MET A 455 -10.55 -0.32 2.40
C MET A 455 -9.42 -0.59 3.39
N GLY A 456 -8.42 -1.37 3.00
CA GLY A 456 -7.33 -1.77 3.92
C GLY A 456 -6.46 -0.61 4.43
N CYS A 457 -6.45 0.54 3.74
CA CYS A 457 -5.67 1.72 4.10
C CYS A 457 -6.58 2.83 4.65
N PRO A 458 -6.21 3.52 5.74
CA PRO A 458 -6.97 4.67 6.24
C PRO A 458 -7.05 5.77 5.17
N GLY A 459 -8.24 6.27 4.87
CA GLY A 459 -8.50 7.23 3.79
C GLY A 459 -8.62 6.62 2.38
N GLY A 460 -8.49 5.30 2.23
CA GLY A 460 -8.59 4.61 0.94
C GLY A 460 -7.28 4.61 0.12
N CYS A 461 -7.40 4.39 -1.18
CA CYS A 461 -6.25 4.24 -2.10
C CYS A 461 -5.36 5.50 -2.17
N ILE A 462 -5.90 6.70 -2.01
CA ILE A 462 -5.13 7.96 -1.95
C ILE A 462 -4.14 8.06 -0.79
N ALA A 463 -4.27 7.19 0.21
CA ALA A 463 -3.34 7.03 1.33
C ALA A 463 -2.77 5.60 1.40
N GLY A 464 -2.74 4.90 0.25
CA GLY A 464 -2.10 3.60 0.12
C GLY A 464 -0.60 3.63 0.43
N ALA A 465 -0.04 2.47 0.74
CA ALA A 465 1.35 2.36 1.19
C ALA A 465 2.40 2.83 0.17
N GLY A 466 2.07 2.81 -1.12
CA GLY A 466 2.94 3.26 -2.21
C GLY A 466 2.63 4.68 -2.70
N THR A 467 2.04 5.54 -1.86
CA THR A 467 1.68 6.94 -2.19
C THR A 467 2.74 7.93 -1.73
N LEU A 468 3.00 8.96 -2.54
CA LEU A 468 3.98 10.01 -2.25
C LEU A 468 3.34 11.18 -1.50
N ALA A 469 2.17 11.64 -1.94
CA ALA A 469 1.52 12.83 -1.39
C ALA A 469 0.90 12.58 0.01
N PRO A 470 0.88 13.58 0.90
CA PRO A 470 0.09 13.52 2.12
C PRO A 470 -1.41 13.37 1.83
N TYR A 471 -2.13 12.67 2.71
CA TYR A 471 -3.56 12.37 2.53
C TYR A 471 -4.42 13.60 2.23
N ASN A 472 -4.37 14.65 3.06
CA ASN A 472 -5.21 15.84 2.89
C ASN A 472 -5.02 16.51 1.52
N LYS A 473 -3.80 16.47 0.99
CA LYS A 473 -3.47 17.03 -0.31
C LYS A 473 -3.98 16.15 -1.45
N ALA A 474 -3.75 14.84 -1.35
CA ALA A 474 -4.24 13.86 -2.31
C ALA A 474 -5.78 13.89 -2.39
N GLN A 475 -6.47 13.98 -1.25
CA GLN A 475 -7.92 14.08 -1.19
C GLN A 475 -8.44 15.35 -1.87
N LYS A 476 -7.83 16.52 -1.59
CA LYS A 476 -8.21 17.78 -2.25
C LYS A 476 -8.01 17.71 -3.77
N ALA A 477 -6.88 17.14 -4.21
CA ALA A 477 -6.57 16.98 -5.62
C ALA A 477 -7.55 16.03 -6.33
N LEU A 478 -7.89 14.91 -5.69
CA LEU A 478 -8.87 13.96 -6.20
C LEU A 478 -10.24 14.62 -6.37
N ASN A 479 -10.73 15.34 -5.35
CA ASN A 479 -12.01 16.04 -5.42
C ASN A 479 -12.05 17.08 -6.55
N ASN A 480 -10.94 17.77 -6.81
CA ASN A 480 -10.84 18.69 -7.94
C ASN A 480 -10.83 17.94 -9.28
N PHE A 481 -10.13 16.81 -9.34
CA PHE A 481 -10.09 15.97 -10.54
C PHE A 481 -11.45 15.34 -10.87
N MET A 482 -12.22 14.94 -9.85
CA MET A 482 -13.61 14.50 -10.01
C MET A 482 -14.50 15.62 -10.57
N LYS A 483 -14.41 16.84 -10.01
CA LYS A 483 -15.19 18.00 -10.49
C LYS A 483 -14.86 18.41 -11.93
N ALA A 484 -13.62 18.17 -12.36
CA ALA A 484 -13.17 18.46 -13.71
C ALA A 484 -13.52 17.36 -14.73
N ALA A 485 -14.12 16.24 -14.28
CA ALA A 485 -14.53 15.17 -15.19
C ALA A 485 -15.63 15.65 -16.15
N GLU A 486 -15.47 15.33 -17.43
CA GLU A 486 -16.46 15.64 -18.46
C GLU A 486 -17.78 14.90 -18.23
N TYR A 487 -17.69 13.64 -17.77
CA TYR A 487 -18.83 12.79 -17.46
C TYR A 487 -18.98 12.65 -15.95
N GLN A 488 -20.20 12.76 -15.43
CA GLN A 488 -20.47 12.63 -13.99
C GLN A 488 -20.79 11.19 -13.60
N SER A 489 -21.40 10.41 -14.50
CA SER A 489 -21.83 9.03 -14.26
C SER A 489 -21.28 8.05 -15.31
N PRO A 490 -21.08 6.76 -14.96
CA PRO A 490 -20.75 5.71 -15.93
C PRO A 490 -21.69 5.69 -17.14
N THR A 491 -22.99 6.00 -16.98
CA THR A 491 -23.98 6.00 -18.06
C THR A 491 -23.70 7.04 -19.15
N GLN A 492 -22.93 8.08 -18.80
CA GLN A 492 -22.56 9.19 -19.67
C GLN A 492 -21.21 8.97 -20.35
N ASN A 493 -20.42 7.99 -19.90
CA ASN A 493 -19.09 7.74 -20.43
C ASN A 493 -19.19 7.06 -21.82
N PRO A 494 -18.75 7.74 -22.92
CA PRO A 494 -18.88 7.22 -24.27
C PRO A 494 -17.95 6.04 -24.57
N LEU A 495 -16.95 5.79 -23.70
CA LEU A 495 -16.03 4.66 -23.84
C LEU A 495 -16.63 3.34 -23.35
N LEU A 496 -17.79 3.37 -22.69
CA LEU A 496 -18.44 2.15 -22.22
C LEU A 496 -19.39 1.60 -23.28
N ASP A 497 -19.24 0.32 -23.60
CA ASP A 497 -20.25 -0.42 -24.36
C ASP A 497 -21.55 -0.46 -23.53
N LYS A 498 -22.62 0.13 -24.06
CA LYS A 498 -23.92 0.23 -23.39
C LYS A 498 -24.67 -1.09 -23.33
#